data_AF-A0AAW7KIU0-F1
#
_entry.id   AF-A0AAW7KIU0-F1
#
_cell.length_a   1.000
_cell.length_b   1.000
_cell.length_c   1.000
_cell.angle_alpha   90.00
_cell.angle_beta   90.00
_cell.angle_gamma   90.00
#
_symmetry.space_group_name_H-M   'P 1'
#
loop_
_entity.id
_entity.type
_entity.pdbx_description
1 polymer ?
#
loop_
_entity_poly.entity_id
_entity_poly.type
_entity_poly.pdbx_seq_one_letter_code
_entity_poly.pdbx_strand_id
1 'polypeptide(L)'
;MEKVLVIVGPTAVGKTALSLALAKNFNGEIISGDSMQVYRSLDIGTAKVTETEKEGIPHYLIDCREVSETYSAADFQREGRQKIKEITEKGKLPIIVGGTGLYIQSLLYDFQLGSREIDDSPEIRETYNLFAEEKGNQALWQLLKQKDPLAANSIHFNNRKKVIRALEVFDKTGYSILTPKEKPARLYDYYLLGLETD
;
A
#
# COMPACT_ATOMS: atom_id res chain seq x y z
N MET A 1 -10.39 18.49 7.44
CA MET A 1 -9.98 17.20 6.82
C MET A 1 -11.25 16.47 6.43
N GLU A 2 -11.27 15.81 5.28
CA GLU A 2 -12.43 15.02 4.86
C GLU A 2 -12.58 13.81 5.80
N LYS A 3 -13.83 13.46 6.13
CA LYS A 3 -14.13 12.32 7.00
C LYS A 3 -14.15 11.05 6.18
N VAL A 4 -13.49 10.00 6.65
CA VAL A 4 -13.43 8.70 5.96
C VAL A 4 -13.68 7.58 6.95
N LEU A 5 -14.57 6.66 6.62
CA LEU A 5 -14.74 5.43 7.40
C LEU A 5 -13.94 4.30 6.74
N VAL A 6 -13.22 3.52 7.53
CA VAL A 6 -12.38 2.42 7.05
C VAL A 6 -12.77 1.14 7.76
N ILE A 7 -13.05 0.09 7.00
CA ILE A 7 -13.45 -1.22 7.50
C ILE A 7 -12.44 -2.25 7.02
N VAL A 8 -11.66 -2.79 7.95
CA VAL A 8 -10.60 -3.78 7.72
C VAL A 8 -10.88 -5.08 8.46
N GLY A 9 -10.27 -6.17 8.01
CA GLY A 9 -10.40 -7.49 8.63
C GLY A 9 -10.12 -8.62 7.63
N PRO A 10 -9.92 -9.86 8.09
CA PRO A 10 -9.65 -11.01 7.22
C PRO A 10 -10.85 -11.34 6.32
N THR A 11 -10.64 -12.19 5.33
CA THR A 11 -11.74 -12.66 4.46
C THR A 11 -12.79 -13.40 5.29
N ALA A 12 -14.06 -13.30 4.88
CA ALA A 12 -15.21 -13.97 5.52
C ALA A 12 -15.65 -13.49 6.92
N VAL A 13 -15.08 -12.41 7.49
CA VAL A 13 -15.54 -11.84 8.78
C VAL A 13 -16.75 -10.90 8.68
N GLY A 14 -17.46 -10.87 7.54
CA GLY A 14 -18.68 -10.07 7.38
C GLY A 14 -18.48 -8.58 7.05
N LYS A 15 -17.30 -8.17 6.56
CA LYS A 15 -17.00 -6.77 6.20
C LYS A 15 -18.05 -6.13 5.26
N THR A 16 -18.45 -6.85 4.21
CA THR A 16 -19.42 -6.38 3.21
C THR A 16 -20.79 -6.11 3.84
N ALA A 17 -21.26 -7.01 4.70
CA ALA A 17 -22.55 -6.84 5.38
C ALA A 17 -22.53 -5.59 6.28
N LEU A 18 -21.46 -5.40 7.06
CA LEU A 18 -21.30 -4.22 7.88
C LEU A 18 -21.21 -2.93 7.04
N SER A 19 -20.44 -2.95 5.95
CA SER A 19 -20.26 -1.76 5.12
C SER A 19 -21.56 -1.30 4.48
N LEU A 20 -22.41 -2.23 4.01
CA LEU A 20 -23.73 -1.92 3.47
C LEU A 20 -24.64 -1.31 4.53
N ALA A 21 -24.68 -1.88 5.73
CA ALA A 21 -25.47 -1.35 6.84
C ALA A 21 -25.05 0.09 7.21
N LEU A 22 -23.73 0.34 7.29
CA LEU A 22 -23.20 1.66 7.60
C LEU A 22 -23.43 2.65 6.45
N ALA A 23 -23.29 2.23 5.19
CA ALA A 23 -23.57 3.08 4.03
C ALA A 23 -25.03 3.55 4.01
N LYS A 24 -26.00 2.68 4.33
CA LYS A 24 -27.42 3.08 4.45
C LYS A 24 -27.65 4.08 5.57
N ASN A 25 -27.08 3.82 6.75
CA ASN A 25 -27.31 4.65 7.94
C ASN A 25 -26.63 6.02 7.87
N PHE A 26 -25.49 6.11 7.17
CA PHE A 26 -24.68 7.32 7.11
C PHE A 26 -24.68 8.00 5.73
N ASN A 27 -25.59 7.61 4.83
CA ASN A 27 -25.64 8.10 3.44
C ASN A 27 -24.26 8.02 2.76
N GLY A 28 -23.63 6.86 2.87
CA GLY A 28 -22.28 6.60 2.40
C GLY A 28 -22.21 5.91 1.04
N GLU A 29 -21.04 5.98 0.42
CA GLU A 29 -20.69 5.22 -0.79
C GLU A 29 -19.40 4.43 -0.52
N ILE A 30 -19.26 3.26 -1.14
CA ILE A 30 -18.23 2.29 -0.80
C ILE A 30 -17.10 2.33 -1.83
N ILE A 31 -15.86 2.32 -1.37
CA ILE A 31 -14.66 2.13 -2.19
C ILE A 31 -14.02 0.80 -1.76
N SER A 32 -13.88 -0.15 -2.69
CA SER A 32 -13.20 -1.40 -2.39
C SER A 32 -11.70 -1.15 -2.25
N GLY A 33 -11.15 -1.52 -1.09
CA GLY A 33 -9.72 -1.55 -0.78
C GLY A 33 -9.11 -2.94 -0.92
N ASP A 34 -9.75 -3.83 -1.70
CA ASP A 34 -9.26 -5.17 -2.01
C ASP A 34 -8.56 -5.19 -3.37
N SER A 35 -7.29 -5.61 -3.38
CA SER A 35 -6.47 -5.62 -4.61
C SER A 35 -6.93 -6.62 -5.66
N MET A 36 -7.78 -7.60 -5.32
CA MET A 36 -8.27 -8.62 -6.25
C MET A 36 -9.65 -8.28 -6.82
N GLN A 37 -10.47 -7.50 -6.10
CA GLN A 37 -11.81 -7.11 -6.58
C GLN A 37 -11.79 -6.09 -7.72
N VAL A 38 -10.66 -5.43 -7.95
CA VAL A 38 -10.47 -4.47 -9.06
C VAL A 38 -10.61 -5.13 -10.43
N TYR A 39 -10.39 -6.44 -10.53
CA TYR A 39 -10.30 -7.18 -11.78
C TYR A 39 -11.63 -7.76 -12.23
N ARG A 40 -12.04 -7.47 -13.46
CA ARG A 40 -13.24 -8.02 -14.11
C ARG A 40 -13.23 -9.55 -14.14
N SER A 41 -14.42 -10.14 -14.11
CA SER A 41 -14.66 -11.59 -14.28
C SER A 41 -14.10 -12.51 -13.19
N LEU A 42 -13.41 -11.99 -12.17
CA LEU A 42 -12.89 -12.77 -11.03
C LEU A 42 -13.87 -12.78 -9.84
N ASP A 43 -15.16 -13.00 -10.07
CA ASP A 43 -16.20 -12.67 -9.08
C ASP A 43 -16.23 -13.65 -7.89
N ILE A 44 -16.25 -14.96 -8.18
CA ILE A 44 -16.43 -16.01 -7.15
C ILE A 44 -15.20 -16.10 -6.23
N GLY A 45 -14.01 -16.17 -6.81
CA GLY A 45 -12.76 -16.35 -6.04
C GLY A 45 -12.36 -15.13 -5.21
N THR A 46 -12.93 -13.95 -5.48
CA THR A 46 -12.61 -12.70 -4.78
C THR A 46 -13.77 -12.18 -3.92
N ALA A 47 -14.84 -12.98 -3.80
CA ALA A 47 -16.03 -12.68 -3.01
C ALA A 47 -16.59 -11.27 -3.29
N LYS A 48 -16.72 -10.92 -4.58
CA LYS A 48 -17.30 -9.62 -4.97
C LYS A 48 -18.76 -9.54 -4.54
N VAL A 49 -19.12 -8.35 -4.09
CA VAL A 49 -20.51 -8.01 -3.80
C VAL A 49 -21.34 -8.01 -5.08
N THR A 50 -22.44 -8.74 -5.07
CA THR A 50 -23.39 -8.84 -6.19
C THR A 50 -24.26 -7.58 -6.28
N GLU A 51 -24.84 -7.31 -7.45
CA GLU A 51 -25.76 -6.16 -7.61
C GLU A 51 -26.95 -6.21 -6.65
N THR A 52 -27.45 -7.42 -6.36
CA THR A 52 -28.54 -7.61 -5.38
C THR A 52 -28.10 -7.20 -3.98
N GLU A 53 -26.90 -7.59 -3.55
CA GLU A 53 -26.35 -7.23 -2.23
C GLU A 53 -26.01 -5.74 -2.13
N LYS A 54 -25.61 -5.09 -3.23
CA LYS A 54 -25.31 -3.65 -3.23
C LYS A 54 -26.53 -2.82 -2.81
N GLU A 55 -27.74 -3.30 -3.07
CA GLU A 55 -29.00 -2.60 -2.75
C GLU A 55 -29.00 -1.12 -3.22
N GLY A 56 -28.42 -0.87 -4.40
CA GLY A 56 -28.31 0.48 -4.99
C GLY A 56 -27.19 1.35 -4.41
N ILE A 57 -26.40 0.87 -3.45
CA ILE A 57 -25.26 1.60 -2.88
C ILE A 57 -24.09 1.54 -3.87
N PRO A 58 -23.55 2.69 -4.32
CA PRO A 58 -22.40 2.71 -5.21
C PRO A 58 -21.17 2.04 -4.60
N HIS A 59 -20.54 1.18 -5.38
CA HIS A 59 -19.26 0.55 -5.07
C HIS A 59 -18.24 0.93 -6.13
N TYR A 60 -17.13 1.53 -5.71
CA TYR A 60 -16.04 1.99 -6.56
C TYR A 60 -14.83 1.05 -6.47
N LEU A 61 -14.01 1.08 -7.52
CA LEU A 61 -12.78 0.28 -7.65
C LEU A 61 -13.02 -1.24 -7.61
N ILE A 62 -14.21 -1.65 -8.05
CA ILE A 62 -14.55 -3.03 -8.39
C ILE A 62 -14.71 -3.08 -9.91
N ASP A 63 -14.21 -4.14 -10.55
CA ASP A 63 -14.31 -4.34 -12.01
C ASP A 63 -13.77 -3.16 -12.85
N CYS A 64 -12.78 -2.43 -12.33
CA CYS A 64 -12.18 -1.27 -12.98
C CYS A 64 -10.95 -1.59 -13.83
N ARG A 65 -10.51 -2.86 -13.85
CA ARG A 65 -9.38 -3.37 -14.64
C ARG A 65 -9.67 -4.71 -15.28
N GLU A 66 -9.08 -4.95 -16.43
CA GLU A 66 -8.98 -6.28 -17.04
C GLU A 66 -7.95 -7.14 -16.30
N VAL A 67 -8.11 -8.46 -16.31
CA VAL A 67 -7.19 -9.39 -15.62
C VAL A 67 -5.75 -9.32 -16.14
N SER A 68 -5.56 -8.89 -17.39
CA SER A 68 -4.24 -8.67 -17.99
C SER A 68 -3.57 -7.37 -17.58
N GLU A 69 -4.29 -6.44 -16.95
CA GLU A 69 -3.77 -5.14 -16.54
C GLU A 69 -3.08 -5.20 -15.17
N THR A 70 -2.12 -4.32 -14.98
CA THR A 70 -1.48 -4.15 -13.67
C THR A 70 -2.27 -3.13 -12.84
N TYR A 71 -2.39 -3.39 -11.54
CA TYR A 71 -2.98 -2.45 -10.59
C TYR A 71 -2.08 -2.30 -9.37
N SER A 72 -1.42 -1.16 -9.27
CA SER A 72 -0.45 -0.89 -8.20
C SER A 72 -1.09 -0.18 -7.01
N ALA A 73 -0.41 -0.18 -5.87
CA ALA A 73 -0.84 0.63 -4.73
C ALA A 73 -0.86 2.14 -5.06
N ALA A 74 -0.07 2.59 -6.04
CA ALA A 74 -0.04 3.98 -6.50
C ALA A 74 -1.28 4.31 -7.34
N ASP A 75 -1.76 3.35 -8.15
CA ASP A 75 -3.03 3.47 -8.86
C ASP A 75 -4.20 3.55 -7.89
N PHE A 76 -4.22 2.65 -6.90
CA PHE A 76 -5.21 2.67 -5.83
C PHE A 76 -5.19 3.99 -5.04
N GLN A 77 -4.00 4.48 -4.67
CA GLN A 77 -3.87 5.77 -3.98
C GLN A 77 -4.46 6.90 -4.81
N ARG A 78 -4.08 7.03 -6.09
CA ARG A 78 -4.57 8.10 -6.97
C ARG A 78 -6.09 8.02 -7.14
N GLU A 79 -6.60 6.85 -7.49
CA GLU A 79 -8.01 6.65 -7.83
C GLU A 79 -8.90 6.66 -6.58
N GLY A 80 -8.45 6.05 -5.48
CA GLY A 80 -9.15 6.06 -4.20
C GLY A 80 -9.27 7.47 -3.63
N ARG A 81 -8.20 8.29 -3.68
CA ARG A 81 -8.26 9.69 -3.25
C ARG A 81 -9.20 10.52 -4.12
N GLN A 82 -9.20 10.26 -5.44
CA GLN A 82 -10.17 10.88 -6.34
C GLN A 82 -11.62 10.52 -5.95
N LYS A 83 -11.89 9.25 -5.65
CA LYS A 83 -13.23 8.82 -5.23
C LYS A 83 -13.65 9.38 -3.88
N ILE A 84 -12.73 9.48 -2.91
CA ILE A 84 -13.02 10.15 -1.64
C ILE A 84 -13.50 11.59 -1.88
N LYS A 85 -12.79 12.33 -2.73
CA LYS A 85 -13.16 13.71 -3.09
C LYS A 85 -14.53 13.77 -3.78
N GLU A 86 -14.75 12.95 -4.81
CA GLU A 86 -16.03 12.90 -5.54
C GLU A 86 -17.22 12.55 -4.63
N ILE A 87 -17.05 11.62 -3.69
CA ILE A 87 -18.10 11.23 -2.72
C ILE A 87 -18.37 12.37 -1.74
N THR A 88 -17.31 13.00 -1.24
CA THR A 88 -17.41 14.12 -0.28
C THR A 88 -18.09 15.34 -0.92
N GLU A 89 -17.80 15.64 -2.18
CA GLU A 89 -18.45 16.72 -2.95
C GLU A 89 -19.96 16.49 -3.14
N LYS A 90 -20.42 15.23 -3.14
CA LYS A 90 -21.86 14.88 -3.12
C LYS A 90 -22.51 15.01 -1.73
N GLY A 91 -21.74 15.39 -0.70
CA GLY A 91 -22.21 15.43 0.69
C GLY A 91 -22.43 14.05 1.31
N LYS A 92 -21.74 13.02 0.80
CA LYS A 92 -21.84 11.63 1.26
C LYS A 92 -20.58 11.19 2.01
N LEU A 93 -20.69 10.11 2.80
CA LEU A 93 -19.57 9.54 3.54
C LEU A 93 -18.78 8.53 2.67
N PRO A 94 -17.48 8.74 2.41
CA PRO A 94 -16.62 7.72 1.82
C PRO A 94 -16.36 6.59 2.82
N ILE A 95 -16.66 5.35 2.42
CA ILE A 95 -16.44 4.14 3.22
C ILE A 95 -15.47 3.21 2.46
N ILE A 96 -14.27 3.03 2.99
CA ILE A 96 -13.26 2.13 2.43
C ILE A 96 -13.43 0.75 3.06
N VAL A 97 -13.55 -0.30 2.25
CA VAL A 97 -13.81 -1.67 2.72
C VAL A 97 -12.80 -2.61 2.09
N GLY A 98 -12.02 -3.34 2.89
CA GLY A 98 -11.02 -4.27 2.33
C GLY A 98 -9.96 -4.72 3.31
N GLY A 99 -8.93 -5.40 2.82
CA GLY A 99 -7.87 -5.99 3.66
C GLY A 99 -6.44 -5.73 3.19
N THR A 100 -6.23 -5.09 2.04
CA THR A 100 -4.87 -4.88 1.53
C THR A 100 -4.19 -3.75 2.30
N GLY A 101 -3.41 -4.11 3.33
CA GLY A 101 -2.81 -3.14 4.26
C GLY A 101 -2.03 -2.01 3.58
N LEU A 102 -1.25 -2.32 2.54
CA LEU A 102 -0.48 -1.31 1.79
C LEU A 102 -1.39 -0.31 1.06
N TYR A 103 -2.51 -0.76 0.51
CA TYR A 103 -3.49 0.09 -0.18
C TYR A 103 -4.14 1.06 0.80
N ILE A 104 -4.60 0.54 1.94
CA ILE A 104 -5.23 1.36 2.99
C ILE A 104 -4.22 2.37 3.55
N GLN A 105 -2.98 1.95 3.80
CA GLN A 105 -1.93 2.86 4.29
C GLN A 105 -1.60 3.95 3.28
N SER A 106 -1.44 3.60 2.00
CA SER A 106 -1.09 4.60 0.97
C SER A 106 -2.21 5.59 0.70
N LEU A 107 -3.45 5.15 0.84
CA LEU A 107 -4.63 6.01 0.73
C LEU A 107 -4.66 7.03 1.86
N LEU A 108 -4.58 6.56 3.12
CA LEU A 108 -4.86 7.36 4.32
C LEU A 108 -3.74 8.32 4.74
N TYR A 109 -2.50 7.99 4.37
CA TYR A 109 -1.31 8.72 4.75
C TYR A 109 -0.63 9.32 3.53
N ASP A 110 0.15 10.39 3.73
CA ASP A 110 0.99 10.96 2.69
C ASP A 110 2.21 10.08 2.39
N PHE A 111 1.92 8.87 1.91
CA PHE A 111 2.89 7.87 1.54
C PHE A 111 3.39 8.19 0.13
N GLN A 112 4.69 8.43 -0.02
CA GLN A 112 5.31 8.51 -1.34
C GLN A 112 5.44 7.10 -1.91
N LEU A 113 4.36 6.61 -2.51
CA LEU A 113 4.43 5.42 -3.34
C LEU A 113 5.12 5.78 -4.65
N GLY A 114 6.28 5.17 -4.89
CA GLY A 114 7.01 5.43 -6.12
C GLY A 114 7.78 6.75 -6.11
N SER A 115 8.54 7.06 -5.06
CA SER A 115 9.80 7.76 -5.28
C SER A 115 10.67 6.87 -6.18
N ARG A 116 10.42 6.92 -7.50
CA ARG A 116 11.21 6.26 -8.55
C ARG A 116 12.70 6.52 -8.34
N GLU A 117 13.02 7.68 -7.76
CA GLU A 117 14.36 8.06 -7.36
C GLU A 117 15.06 7.02 -6.46
N ILE A 118 14.35 6.31 -5.57
CA ILE A 118 14.99 5.35 -4.64
C ILE A 118 15.01 3.91 -5.19
N ASP A 119 14.10 3.54 -6.10
CA ASP A 119 13.96 2.14 -6.55
C ASP A 119 14.57 1.82 -7.93
N ASP A 120 14.71 2.81 -8.81
CA ASP A 120 15.30 2.64 -10.15
C ASP A 120 16.71 3.22 -10.23
N SER A 121 17.69 2.54 -9.61
CA SER A 121 19.08 2.70 -10.05
C SER A 121 19.69 1.32 -10.33
N PRO A 122 19.25 0.66 -11.41
CA PRO A 122 19.82 -0.61 -11.81
C PRO A 122 21.35 -0.52 -11.93
N GLU A 123 21.90 0.63 -12.32
CA GLU A 123 23.34 0.86 -12.47
C GLU A 123 24.08 0.81 -11.13
N ILE A 124 23.54 1.42 -10.07
CA ILE A 124 24.13 1.38 -8.71
C ILE A 124 24.07 -0.05 -8.17
N ARG A 125 22.92 -0.72 -8.37
CA ARG A 125 22.72 -2.09 -7.92
C ARG A 125 23.66 -3.05 -8.63
N GLU A 126 23.83 -2.89 -9.95
CA GLU A 126 24.76 -3.68 -10.76
C GLU A 126 26.21 -3.45 -10.33
N THR A 127 26.61 -2.20 -10.08
CA THR A 127 27.95 -1.87 -9.56
C THR A 127 28.27 -2.63 -8.28
N TYR A 128 27.34 -2.66 -7.32
CA TYR A 128 27.54 -3.40 -6.07
C TYR A 128 27.46 -4.92 -6.23
N ASN A 129 26.69 -5.41 -7.20
CA ASN A 129 26.69 -6.82 -7.54
C ASN A 129 28.04 -7.27 -8.10
N LEU A 130 28.59 -6.52 -9.06
CA LEU A 130 29.92 -6.77 -9.62
C LEU A 130 31.00 -6.69 -8.54
N PHE A 131 30.94 -5.68 -7.67
CA PHE A 131 31.88 -5.58 -6.54
C PHE A 131 31.82 -6.80 -5.62
N ALA A 132 30.62 -7.30 -5.30
CA ALA A 132 30.45 -8.48 -4.46
C ALA A 132 30.93 -9.76 -5.15
N GLU A 133 30.84 -9.84 -6.48
CA GLU A 133 31.36 -10.96 -7.26
C GLU A 133 32.90 -10.96 -7.31
N GLU A 134 33.52 -9.78 -7.45
CA GLU A 134 34.97 -9.65 -7.51
C GLU A 134 35.66 -9.74 -6.14
N LYS A 135 35.07 -9.12 -5.10
CA LYS A 135 35.70 -8.93 -3.77
C LYS A 135 35.03 -9.72 -2.65
N GLY A 136 33.86 -10.30 -2.91
CA GLY A 136 33.10 -11.09 -1.95
C GLY A 136 32.17 -10.26 -1.05
N ASN A 137 31.21 -10.96 -0.43
CA ASN A 137 30.17 -10.36 0.41
C ASN A 137 30.73 -9.66 1.67
N GLN A 138 31.85 -10.14 2.23
CA GLN A 138 32.49 -9.50 3.38
C GLN A 138 33.06 -8.14 3.02
N ALA A 139 33.71 -8.00 1.87
CA ALA A 139 34.21 -6.71 1.40
C ALA A 139 33.07 -5.73 1.13
N LEU A 140 31.97 -6.21 0.53
CA LEU A 140 30.77 -5.38 0.31
C LEU A 140 30.17 -4.91 1.64
N TRP A 141 30.10 -5.78 2.65
CA TRP A 141 29.62 -5.41 3.98
C TRP A 141 30.57 -4.45 4.70
N GLN A 142 31.89 -4.57 4.51
CA GLN A 142 32.85 -3.59 5.02
C GLN A 142 32.65 -2.21 4.39
N LEU A 143 32.33 -2.15 3.09
CA LEU A 143 31.96 -0.91 2.40
C LEU A 143 30.68 -0.32 3.00
N LEU A 144 29.67 -1.16 3.27
CA LEU A 144 28.47 -0.72 3.99
C LEU A 144 28.83 -0.19 5.38
N LYS A 145 29.70 -0.87 6.13
CA LYS A 145 30.13 -0.42 7.46
C LYS A 145 30.84 0.93 7.44
N GLN A 146 31.57 1.26 6.37
CA GLN A 146 32.22 2.55 6.21
C GLN A 146 31.22 3.67 5.90
N LYS A 147 30.23 3.40 5.04
CA LYS A 147 29.22 4.40 4.62
C LYS A 147 28.09 4.55 5.64
N ASP A 148 27.49 3.43 6.03
CA ASP A 148 26.33 3.31 6.91
C ASP A 148 26.59 2.29 8.03
N PRO A 149 27.32 2.70 9.09
CA PRO A 149 27.59 1.84 10.25
C PRO A 149 26.30 1.35 10.94
N LEU A 150 25.24 2.15 10.91
CA LEU A 150 23.95 1.82 11.53
C LEU A 150 23.34 0.59 10.85
N ALA A 151 23.21 0.60 9.53
CA ALA A 151 22.69 -0.55 8.80
C ALA A 151 23.63 -1.77 8.85
N ALA A 152 24.95 -1.56 8.80
CA ALA A 152 25.92 -2.65 8.89
C ALA A 152 25.78 -3.45 10.20
N ASN A 153 25.49 -2.78 11.32
CA ASN A 153 25.31 -3.43 12.62
C ASN A 153 24.06 -4.33 12.68
N SER A 154 23.03 -4.06 11.86
CA SER A 154 21.79 -4.86 11.84
C SER A 154 21.71 -5.87 10.68
N ILE A 155 22.49 -5.68 9.63
CA ILE A 155 22.45 -6.53 8.43
C ILE A 155 23.67 -7.44 8.40
N HIS A 156 23.46 -8.75 8.45
CA HIS A 156 24.53 -9.72 8.33
C HIS A 156 25.13 -9.74 6.90
N PHE A 157 26.45 -9.88 6.77
CA PHE A 157 27.17 -9.81 5.47
C PHE A 157 26.69 -10.84 4.43
N ASN A 158 26.22 -12.01 4.86
CA ASN A 158 25.64 -13.02 3.96
C ASN A 158 24.32 -12.57 3.29
N ASN A 159 23.63 -11.55 3.82
CA ASN A 159 22.41 -11.03 3.22
C ASN A 159 22.73 -10.00 2.12
N ARG A 160 23.39 -10.45 1.05
CA ARG A 160 23.84 -9.61 -0.07
C ARG A 160 22.75 -8.65 -0.57
N LYS A 161 21.52 -9.14 -0.75
CA LYS A 161 20.38 -8.30 -1.18
C LYS A 161 20.12 -7.13 -0.24
N LYS A 162 20.09 -7.36 1.08
CA LYS A 162 19.89 -6.28 2.07
C LYS A 162 21.09 -5.34 2.17
N VAL A 163 22.31 -5.85 2.06
CA VAL A 163 23.54 -5.03 2.06
C VAL A 163 23.55 -4.08 0.86
N ILE A 164 23.29 -4.60 -0.35
CA ILE A 164 23.20 -3.79 -1.57
C ILE A 164 22.08 -2.75 -1.44
N ARG A 165 20.91 -3.13 -0.92
CA ARG A 165 19.81 -2.19 -0.74
C ARG A 165 20.15 -1.07 0.25
N ALA A 166 20.86 -1.37 1.33
CA ALA A 166 21.30 -0.36 2.29
C ALA A 166 22.30 0.63 1.66
N LEU A 167 23.28 0.12 0.91
CA LEU A 167 24.24 0.94 0.15
C LEU A 167 23.54 1.81 -0.91
N GLU A 168 22.60 1.24 -1.66
CA GLU A 168 21.81 1.96 -2.67
C GLU A 168 21.01 3.11 -2.05
N VAL A 169 20.34 2.87 -0.92
CA VAL A 169 19.59 3.92 -0.22
C VAL A 169 20.53 4.99 0.31
N PHE A 170 21.66 4.61 0.90
CA PHE A 170 22.62 5.55 1.46
C PHE A 170 23.27 6.43 0.39
N ASP A 171 23.67 5.87 -0.75
CA ASP A 171 24.27 6.63 -1.84
C ASP A 171 23.30 7.64 -2.46
N LYS A 172 22.01 7.31 -2.50
CA LYS A 172 20.98 8.20 -3.05
C LYS A 172 20.55 9.29 -2.09
N THR A 173 20.36 8.92 -0.83
CA THR A 173 19.70 9.79 0.15
C THR A 173 20.67 10.45 1.12
N GLY A 174 21.88 9.93 1.26
CA GLY A 174 22.83 10.30 2.31
C GLY A 174 22.44 9.80 3.71
N TYR A 175 21.30 9.10 3.83
CA TYR A 175 20.78 8.61 5.11
C TYR A 175 20.77 7.10 5.15
N SER A 176 20.93 6.55 6.36
CA SER A 176 20.81 5.11 6.57
C SER A 176 19.41 4.62 6.20
N ILE A 177 19.31 3.42 5.64
CA ILE A 177 18.02 2.74 5.43
C ILE A 177 17.26 2.49 6.73
N LEU A 178 17.96 2.48 7.87
CA LEU A 178 17.38 2.34 9.21
C LEU A 178 17.01 3.70 9.85
N THR A 179 17.34 4.81 9.20
CA THR A 179 16.93 6.14 9.67
C THR A 179 15.40 6.16 9.78
N PRO A 180 14.83 6.48 10.95
CA PRO A 180 13.40 6.58 11.10
C PRO A 180 12.85 7.59 10.10
N LYS A 181 12.06 7.10 9.14
CA LYS A 181 11.31 8.00 8.26
C LYS A 181 10.27 8.72 9.11
N GLU A 182 10.05 10.00 8.86
CA GLU A 182 8.90 10.69 9.44
C GLU A 182 7.65 9.86 9.17
N LYS A 183 6.84 9.67 10.21
CA LYS A 183 5.55 8.99 10.02
C LYS A 183 4.78 9.86 9.03
N PRO A 184 4.35 9.30 7.88
CA PRO A 184 3.67 10.09 6.88
C PRO A 184 2.46 10.77 7.50
N ALA A 185 2.21 12.02 7.13
CA ALA A 185 1.12 12.79 7.70
C ALA A 185 -0.23 12.13 7.38
N ARG A 186 -1.17 12.17 8.33
CA ARG A 186 -2.55 11.74 8.08
C ARG A 186 -3.23 12.74 7.14
N LEU A 187 -3.91 12.24 6.12
CA LEU A 187 -4.63 13.09 5.15
C LEU A 187 -6.11 13.26 5.48
N TYR A 188 -6.69 12.31 6.21
CA TYR A 188 -8.13 12.25 6.50
C TYR A 188 -8.41 12.20 8.00
N ASP A 189 -9.57 12.74 8.38
CA ASP A 189 -10.19 12.47 9.68
C ASP A 189 -10.89 11.12 9.59
N TYR A 190 -10.12 10.04 9.76
CA TYR A 190 -10.61 8.69 9.53
C TYR A 190 -10.95 7.95 10.82
N TYR A 191 -12.00 7.14 10.75
CA TYR A 191 -12.31 6.15 11.77
C TYR A 191 -12.07 4.75 11.21
N LEU A 192 -11.29 3.92 11.90
CA LEU A 192 -10.92 2.58 11.45
C LEU A 192 -11.58 1.53 12.34
N LEU A 193 -12.38 0.67 11.72
CA LEU A 193 -13.02 -0.50 12.30
C LEU A 193 -12.28 -1.76 11.85
N GLY A 194 -11.71 -2.50 12.82
CA GLY A 194 -11.19 -3.84 12.59
C GLY A 194 -12.24 -4.88 12.95
N LEU A 195 -12.57 -5.76 12.00
CA LEU A 195 -13.40 -6.94 12.25
C LEU A 195 -12.51 -8.16 12.41
N GLU A 196 -12.81 -8.93 13.44
CA GLU A 196 -12.17 -10.20 13.75
C GLU A 196 -13.28 -11.24 14.03
N THR A 197 -12.90 -12.50 14.00
CA THR A 197 -13.74 -13.64 14.40
C THR A 197 -12.93 -14.50 15.36
N ASP A 198 -13.61 -15.18 16.28
CA ASP A 198 -13.01 -16.13 17.23
C ASP A 198 -12.31 -17.32 16.54
#